data_AF-A0A1X2ZR78-F1
#
_entry.id   AF-A0A1X2ZR78-F1
#
_cell.length_a   1.000
_cell.length_b   1.000
_cell.length_c   1.000
_cell.angle_alpha   90.00
_cell.angle_beta   90.00
_cell.angle_gamma   90.00
#
_symmetry.space_group_name_H-M   'P 1'
#
loop_
_entity.id
_entity.type
_entity.pdbx_description
1 polymer ?
#
loop_
_entity_poly.entity_id
_entity_poly.type
_entity_poly.pdbx_seq_one_letter_code
_entity_poly.pdbx_strand_id
1 'polypeptide(L)'
;FTRCINANGYRLVDSELVQDSKSITRMNHAEMDKLLDEQRIHVVLLCSPHNPTGRVWEHEELEEAMALFARHDCIVLSDEIWSDVILGKHKHIPIQSVSDEARKRTISFYSSSKTFITAQSLSNEQNDRCPGA
;
A
#
# COMPACT_ATOMS: atom_id res chain seq x y z
N PHE A 1 -1.62 2.17 -9.53
CA PHE A 1 -1.50 3.54 -8.99
C PHE A 1 -0.78 4.52 -9.92
N THR A 2 0.41 4.21 -10.44
CA THR A 2 1.27 5.12 -11.25
C THR A 2 0.54 5.94 -12.32
N ARG A 3 -0.23 5.28 -13.20
CA ARG A 3 -1.01 5.97 -14.25
C ARG A 3 -1.98 7.00 -13.66
N CYS A 4 -2.70 6.67 -12.59
CA CYS A 4 -3.68 7.56 -11.97
C CYS A 4 -3.02 8.76 -11.31
N ILE A 5 -1.89 8.55 -10.61
CA ILE A 5 -1.13 9.63 -9.95
C ILE A 5 -0.65 10.64 -10.98
N ASN A 6 0.03 10.16 -12.04
CA ASN A 6 0.56 11.02 -13.10
C ASN A 6 -0.56 11.75 -13.86
N ALA A 7 -1.68 11.08 -14.14
CA ALA A 7 -2.83 11.70 -14.82
C ALA A 7 -3.48 12.82 -13.99
N ASN A 8 -3.32 12.81 -12.67
CA ASN A 8 -3.79 13.87 -11.77
C ASN A 8 -2.71 14.95 -11.50
N GLY A 9 -1.59 14.93 -12.23
CA GLY A 9 -0.52 15.93 -12.09
C GLY A 9 0.39 15.74 -10.88
N TYR A 10 0.25 14.65 -10.15
CA TYR A 10 1.15 14.30 -9.06
C TYR A 10 2.36 13.53 -9.58
N ARG A 11 3.47 13.60 -8.85
CA ARG A 11 4.69 12.84 -9.13
C ARG A 11 4.79 11.66 -8.18
N LEU A 12 4.98 10.47 -8.73
CA LEU A 12 5.34 9.29 -7.95
C LEU A 12 6.84 9.34 -7.62
N VAL A 13 7.17 9.04 -6.36
CA VAL A 13 8.54 8.82 -5.88
C VAL A 13 8.57 7.41 -5.33
N ASP A 14 9.37 6.55 -5.95
CA ASP A 14 9.52 5.16 -5.54
C ASP A 14 10.63 5.05 -4.48
N SER A 15 10.43 4.16 -3.51
CA SER A 15 11.48 3.72 -2.59
C SER A 15 11.70 2.24 -2.81
N GLU A 16 12.95 1.88 -3.14
CA GLU A 16 13.29 0.50 -3.46
C GLU A 16 13.32 -0.36 -2.21
N LEU A 17 12.75 -1.56 -2.30
CA LEU A 17 12.84 -2.54 -1.22
C LEU A 17 14.24 -3.16 -1.20
N VAL A 18 14.74 -3.42 0.01
CA VAL A 18 16.07 -3.99 0.22
C VAL A 18 15.97 -5.41 0.76
N GLN A 19 17.01 -6.23 0.58
CA GLN A 19 17.10 -7.54 1.22
C GLN A 19 17.95 -7.46 2.49
N ASP A 20 17.47 -8.07 3.57
CA ASP A 20 18.26 -8.22 4.79
C ASP A 20 19.28 -9.37 4.69
N SER A 21 20.05 -9.58 5.76
CA SER A 21 21.08 -10.64 5.83
C SER A 21 20.52 -12.07 5.70
N LYS A 22 19.20 -12.24 5.84
CA LYS A 22 18.47 -13.51 5.66
C LYS A 22 17.76 -13.58 4.31
N SER A 23 18.07 -12.65 3.39
CA SER A 23 17.43 -12.53 2.07
C SER A 23 15.93 -12.24 2.13
N ILE A 24 15.43 -11.68 3.24
CA ILE A 24 14.04 -11.25 3.34
C ILE A 24 13.93 -9.83 2.80
N THR A 25 12.95 -9.59 1.95
CA THR A 25 12.65 -8.25 1.42
C THR A 25 12.04 -7.36 2.50
N ARG A 26 12.65 -6.20 2.77
CA ARG A 26 12.31 -5.23 3.81
C ARG A 26 12.16 -3.82 3.23
N MET A 27 11.44 -2.96 3.94
CA MET A 27 11.36 -1.53 3.61
C MET A 27 12.69 -0.83 3.91
N ASN A 28 13.13 0.06 3.02
CA ASN A 28 14.35 0.82 3.22
C ASN A 28 14.09 2.10 4.02
N HIS A 29 13.97 1.98 5.35
CA HIS A 29 13.61 3.11 6.23
C HIS A 29 14.55 4.32 6.07
N ALA A 30 15.85 4.09 5.88
CA ALA A 30 16.83 5.17 5.74
C ALA A 30 16.64 5.96 4.43
N GLU A 31 16.36 5.26 3.32
CA GLU A 31 16.07 5.92 2.05
C GLU A 31 14.70 6.61 2.08
N MET A 32 13.68 5.97 2.65
CA MET A 32 12.36 6.58 2.80
C MET A 32 12.46 7.88 3.63
N ASP A 33 13.16 7.87 4.75
CA ASP A 33 13.36 9.06 5.61
C ASP A 33 13.98 10.22 4.83
N LYS A 34 15.03 9.93 4.05
CA LYS A 34 15.68 10.91 3.18
C LYS A 34 14.72 11.43 2.09
N LEU A 35 14.00 10.54 1.41
CA LEU A 35 13.08 10.92 0.32
C LEU A 35 11.90 11.76 0.84
N LEU A 36 11.34 11.40 2.00
CA LEU A 36 10.23 12.11 2.63
C LEU A 36 10.61 13.58 2.90
N ASP A 37 11.82 13.81 3.42
CA ASP A 37 12.33 15.16 3.71
C ASP A 37 12.72 15.92 2.43
N GLU A 38 13.62 15.37 1.61
CA GLU A 38 14.18 16.07 0.44
C GLU A 38 13.12 16.38 -0.62
N GLN A 39 12.14 15.50 -0.80
CA GLN A 39 11.08 15.64 -1.80
C GLN A 39 9.80 16.26 -1.23
N ARG A 40 9.75 16.53 0.09
CA ARG A 40 8.58 17.07 0.81
C ARG A 40 7.31 16.26 0.53
N ILE A 41 7.39 14.96 0.78
CA ILE A 41 6.28 14.03 0.54
C ILE A 41 5.31 14.14 1.71
N HIS A 42 4.00 14.22 1.41
CA HIS A 42 2.93 14.29 2.41
C HIS A 42 1.96 13.11 2.34
N VAL A 43 2.09 12.25 1.31
CA VAL A 43 1.22 11.09 1.10
C VAL A 43 2.08 9.88 0.73
N VAL A 44 1.87 8.78 1.44
CA VAL A 44 2.53 7.49 1.20
C VAL A 44 1.50 6.49 0.69
N LEU A 45 1.82 5.80 -0.40
CA LEU A 45 1.05 4.66 -0.88
C LEU A 45 1.71 3.37 -0.40
N LEU A 46 1.05 2.66 0.51
CA LEU A 46 1.57 1.43 1.10
C LEU A 46 0.76 0.22 0.63
N CYS A 47 1.40 -0.70 -0.08
CA CYS A 47 0.77 -1.97 -0.48
C CYS A 47 1.01 -3.03 0.59
N SER A 48 -0.05 -3.54 1.23
CA SER A 48 0.02 -4.47 2.37
C SER A 48 -1.15 -5.47 2.34
N PRO A 49 -0.98 -6.73 1.90
CA PRO A 49 0.28 -7.36 1.44
C PRO A 49 0.89 -6.75 0.18
N HIS A 50 2.22 -6.75 0.10
CA HIS A 50 2.97 -6.06 -0.96
C HIS A 50 3.03 -6.86 -2.26
N ASN A 51 2.41 -6.33 -3.32
CA ASN A 51 2.55 -6.80 -4.70
C ASN A 51 3.68 -6.02 -5.41
N PRO A 52 4.64 -6.67 -6.09
CA PRO A 52 4.63 -8.05 -6.58
C PRO A 52 5.29 -9.10 -5.67
N THR A 53 5.95 -8.68 -4.59
CA THR A 53 6.80 -9.56 -3.78
C THR A 53 6.06 -10.64 -2.98
N GLY A 54 4.76 -10.44 -2.72
CA GLY A 54 3.97 -11.27 -1.82
C GLY A 54 4.29 -11.09 -0.32
N ARG A 55 5.05 -10.05 0.06
CA ARG A 55 5.40 -9.79 1.46
C ARG A 55 4.14 -9.45 2.28
N VAL A 56 3.96 -10.18 3.37
CA VAL A 56 3.05 -9.83 4.45
C VAL A 56 3.92 -9.27 5.58
N TRP A 57 3.72 -8.00 5.90
CA TRP A 57 4.56 -7.27 6.84
C TRP A 57 4.32 -7.72 8.28
N GLU A 58 5.41 -7.83 9.04
CA GLU A 58 5.38 -8.11 10.48
C GLU A 58 4.97 -6.85 11.25
N HIS A 59 4.46 -7.03 12.48
CA HIS A 59 3.92 -5.91 13.27
C HIS A 59 4.97 -4.84 13.52
N GLU A 60 6.18 -5.25 13.87
CA GLU A 60 7.32 -4.40 14.17
C GLU A 60 7.75 -3.60 12.92
N GLU A 61 7.73 -4.22 11.73
CA GLU A 61 8.01 -3.52 10.47
C GLU A 61 6.99 -2.41 10.21
N LEU A 62 5.71 -2.69 10.48
CA LEU A 62 4.64 -1.71 10.31
C LEU A 62 4.71 -0.59 11.35
N GLU A 63 5.03 -0.91 12.61
CA GLU A 63 5.22 0.11 13.65
C GLU A 63 6.35 1.08 13.30
N GLU A 64 7.50 0.57 12.85
CA GLU A 64 8.64 1.38 12.42
C GLU A 64 8.28 2.29 11.24
N ALA A 65 7.61 1.72 10.22
CA ALA A 65 7.18 2.48 9.04
C ALA A 65 6.16 3.57 9.41
N MET A 66 5.15 3.24 10.21
CA MET A 66 4.13 4.20 10.64
C MET A 66 4.72 5.30 11.53
N ALA A 67 5.68 4.97 12.40
CA ALA A 67 6.40 5.97 13.19
C ALA A 67 7.21 6.90 12.28
N LEU A 68 7.86 6.39 11.23
CA LEU A 68 8.54 7.19 10.22
C LEU A 68 7.58 8.15 9.52
N PHE A 69 6.46 7.64 8.99
CA PHE A 69 5.48 8.46 8.27
C PHE A 69 4.84 9.52 9.17
N ALA A 70 4.61 9.22 10.46
CA ALA A 70 4.09 10.19 11.42
C ALA A 70 5.08 11.35 11.68
N ARG A 71 6.40 11.09 11.75
CA ARG A 71 7.41 12.15 11.93
C ARG A 71 7.43 13.16 10.80
N HIS A 72 7.10 12.71 9.59
CA HIS A 72 7.03 13.54 8.38
C HIS A 72 5.62 14.08 8.07
N ASP A 73 4.69 13.96 9.02
CA ASP A 73 3.29 14.36 8.89
C ASP A 73 2.59 13.79 7.65
N CYS A 74 2.96 12.56 7.25
CA CYS A 74 2.37 11.91 6.09
C CYS A 74 1.01 11.28 6.41
N ILE A 75 0.13 11.29 5.40
CA ILE A 75 -1.07 10.45 5.34
C ILE A 75 -0.72 9.17 4.58
N VAL A 76 -1.19 8.03 5.08
CA VAL A 76 -0.95 6.72 4.46
C VAL A 76 -2.20 6.25 3.75
N LEU A 77 -2.08 6.02 2.45
CA LEU A 77 -3.06 5.35 1.62
C LEU A 77 -2.65 3.88 1.52
N SER A 78 -3.29 3.02 2.31
CA SER A 78 -2.93 1.61 2.35
C SER A 78 -3.79 0.79 1.37
N ASP A 79 -3.17 0.23 0.34
CA ASP A 79 -3.80 -0.77 -0.52
C ASP A 79 -3.70 -2.15 0.15
N GLU A 80 -4.80 -2.60 0.73
CA GLU A 80 -4.94 -3.86 1.44
C GLU A 80 -5.81 -4.87 0.68
N ILE A 81 -5.89 -4.73 -0.66
CA ILE A 81 -6.72 -5.59 -1.52
C ILE A 81 -6.34 -7.07 -1.51
N TRP A 82 -5.09 -7.40 -1.15
CA TRP A 82 -4.60 -8.78 -1.08
C TRP A 82 -4.72 -9.39 0.34
N SER A 83 -5.35 -8.69 1.28
CA SER A 83 -5.42 -9.08 2.70
C SER A 83 -6.02 -10.47 2.96
N ASP A 84 -6.91 -10.94 2.09
CA ASP A 84 -7.50 -12.28 2.19
C ASP A 84 -6.70 -13.37 1.44
N VAL A 85 -5.72 -12.98 0.61
CA VAL A 85 -4.96 -13.88 -0.27
C VAL A 85 -3.53 -13.99 0.24
N ILE A 86 -3.36 -14.76 1.31
CA ILE A 86 -2.06 -14.99 1.96
C ILE A 86 -1.68 -16.46 1.87
N LEU A 87 -0.43 -16.72 1.50
CA LEU A 87 0.14 -18.07 1.48
C LEU A 87 0.97 -18.33 2.74
N GLY A 88 0.92 -19.56 3.24
CA GLY A 88 1.73 -19.98 4.39
C GLY A 88 1.12 -19.60 5.74
N LYS A 89 1.97 -19.26 6.71
CA LYS A 89 1.57 -19.01 8.11
C LYS A 89 1.48 -17.54 8.49
N HIS A 90 1.64 -16.63 7.52
CA HIS A 90 1.55 -15.20 7.77
C HIS A 90 0.09 -14.78 7.97
N LYS A 91 -0.11 -13.68 8.69
CA LYS A 91 -1.41 -13.07 8.89
C LYS A 91 -1.33 -11.59 8.53
N HIS A 92 -2.29 -11.13 7.76
CA HIS A 92 -2.42 -9.72 7.46
C HIS A 92 -2.72 -8.92 8.73
N ILE A 93 -2.05 -7.78 8.85
CA ILE A 93 -2.27 -6.81 9.92
C ILE A 93 -2.82 -5.56 9.24
N PRO A 94 -4.10 -5.22 9.48
CA PRO A 94 -4.65 -3.95 9.00
C PRO A 94 -3.81 -2.79 9.51
N ILE A 95 -3.38 -1.88 8.63
CA ILE A 95 -2.45 -0.82 9.03
C ILE A 95 -3.04 0.06 10.14
N GLN A 96 -4.36 0.31 10.08
CA GLN A 96 -5.09 1.05 11.11
C GLN A 96 -5.13 0.37 12.49
N SER A 97 -4.77 -0.92 12.58
CA SER A 97 -4.75 -1.68 13.85
C SER A 97 -3.40 -1.65 14.56
N VAL A 98 -2.34 -1.19 13.88
CA VAL A 98 -0.96 -1.20 14.37
C VAL A 98 -0.77 -0.28 15.59
N SER A 99 -1.36 0.92 15.54
CA SER A 99 -1.33 1.87 16.66
C SER A 99 -2.44 2.92 16.52
N ASP A 100 -2.70 3.68 17.58
CA ASP A 100 -3.66 4.79 17.52
C ASP A 100 -3.24 5.89 16.55
N GLU A 101 -1.93 6.09 16.38
CA GLU A 101 -1.41 7.06 15.41
C GLU A 101 -1.59 6.55 13.98
N ALA A 102 -1.31 5.26 13.74
CA ALA A 102 -1.56 4.64 12.46
C ALA A 102 -3.05 4.70 12.07
N ARG A 103 -3.95 4.49 13.04
CA ARG A 103 -5.39 4.60 12.85
C ARG A 103 -5.82 5.99 12.37
N LYS A 104 -5.21 7.06 12.89
CA LYS A 104 -5.56 8.46 12.56
C LYS A 104 -5.06 8.92 11.20
N ARG A 105 -3.95 8.34 10.73
CA ARG A 105 -3.26 8.78 9.50
C ARG A 105 -3.50 7.89 8.30
N THR A 106 -4.14 6.73 8.48
CA THR A 106 -4.32 5.75 7.42
C THR A 106 -5.73 5.71 6.86
N ILE A 107 -5.82 5.75 5.53
CA ILE A 107 -7.01 5.38 4.76
C ILE A 107 -6.70 4.05 4.07
N SER A 108 -7.38 2.98 4.49
CA SER A 108 -7.19 1.63 3.91
C SER A 108 -8.22 1.35 2.82
N PHE A 109 -7.76 0.73 1.74
CA PHE A 109 -8.56 0.28 0.61
C PHE A 109 -8.61 -1.24 0.58
N TYR A 110 -9.82 -1.79 0.51
CA TYR A 110 -10.07 -3.22 0.40
C TYR A 110 -10.93 -3.51 -0.83
N SER A 111 -10.87 -4.73 -1.36
CA SER A 111 -11.82 -5.21 -2.35
C SER A 111 -11.96 -6.71 -2.27
N SER A 112 -13.20 -7.19 -2.41
CA SER A 112 -13.53 -8.61 -2.54
C SER A 112 -13.10 -9.19 -3.90
N SER A 113 -12.70 -8.34 -4.85
CA SER A 113 -12.45 -8.74 -6.24
C SER A 113 -11.26 -9.67 -6.44
N LYS A 114 -10.22 -9.54 -5.61
CA LYS A 114 -9.06 -10.46 -5.62
C LYS A 114 -9.37 -11.75 -4.89
N THR A 115 -10.02 -11.65 -3.73
CA THR A 115 -10.42 -12.77 -2.90
C THR A 115 -11.33 -13.76 -3.63
N PHE A 116 -12.33 -13.25 -4.36
CA PHE A 116 -13.31 -14.08 -5.07
C PHE A 116 -13.11 -14.13 -6.59
N ILE A 117 -12.00 -13.58 -7.10
CA ILE A 117 -11.67 -13.56 -8.54
C ILE A 117 -12.79 -12.91 -9.39
N THR A 118 -13.55 -11.98 -8.80
CA THR A 118 -14.69 -11.33 -9.48
C THR A 118 -14.28 -10.12 -10.33
N ALA A 119 -13.01 -9.71 -10.28
CA ALA A 119 -12.49 -8.54 -11.00
C ALA A 119 -12.73 -8.58 -12.52
N GLN A 120 -12.74 -9.77 -13.14
CA GLN A 120 -13.00 -9.95 -14.57
C GLN A 120 -14.46 -10.30 -14.88
N SER A 121 -15.17 -10.99 -13.98
CA SER A 121 -16.56 -11.39 -14.22
C SER A 121 -17.53 -10.20 -14.24
N LEU A 122 -17.19 -9.08 -13.60
CA LEU A 122 -18.02 -7.88 -13.53
C LEU A 122 -17.71 -6.84 -14.63
N SER A 123 -16.59 -6.96 -15.34
CA SER A 123 -16.21 -5.97 -16.38
C SER A 123 -17.02 -6.10 -17.68
N ASN A 124 -17.76 -7.21 -17.85
CA ASN A 124 -18.54 -7.45 -19.07
C ASN A 124 -19.92 -6.76 -19.08
N GLU A 125 -20.40 -6.20 -17.96
CA GLU A 125 -21.73 -5.54 -17.91
C GLU A 125 -21.66 -4.01 -17.99
N GLN A 126 -20.50 -3.38 -17.82
CA GLN A 126 -20.38 -1.91 -17.81
C GLN A 126 -20.15 -1.27 -19.19
N ASN A 127 -20.02 -2.07 -20.26
CA ASN A 127 -19.77 -1.55 -21.61
C ASN A 127 -21.02 -1.48 -22.51
N ASP A 128 -22.20 -1.87 -22.01
CA ASP A 128 -23.44 -2.03 -22.81
C ASP A 128 -24.57 -1.04 -22.47
N ARG A 129 -24.29 0.07 -21.77
CA ARG A 129 -25.30 1.14 -21.58
C ARG A 129 -24.75 2.53 -21.87
N CYS A 130 -24.75 2.87 -23.17
CA CYS A 130 -25.40 4.04 -23.77
C CYS A 130 -24.70 4.48 -25.06
N PRO A 131 -25.17 4.08 -26.26
CA PRO A 131 -25.02 4.87 -27.46
C PRO A 131 -26.22 5.82 -27.60
N GLY A 132 -25.98 7.12 -27.45
CA GLY A 132 -26.89 8.18 -27.92
C GLY A 132 -27.82 8.81 -26.89
N ALA A 133 -27.45 10.02 -26.44
CA ALA A 133 -28.33 11.17 -26.24
C ALA A 133 -27.47 12.44 -26.27
#